data_AF-Q4T692-F1
#
_entry.id   AF-Q4T692-F1
#
_cell.length_a   1.000
_cell.length_b   1.000
_cell.length_c   1.000
_cell.angle_alpha   90.00
_cell.angle_beta   90.00
_cell.angle_gamma   90.00
#
_symmetry.space_group_name_H-M   'P 1'
#
loop_
_entity.id
_entity.type
_entity.pdbx_description
1 polymer ?
#
loop_
_entity_poly.entity_id
_entity_poly.type
_entity_poly.pdbx_seq_one_letter_code
_entity_poly.pdbx_strand_id
1 'polypeptide(L)' 'CSDGAGRSGTYILIDMVLNRLAKGAKEIDIAATLEHLRDQRAGMVQTKEQFEFALTAVAEEVNAILKALPQ' A
#
# COMPACT_ATOMS: atom_id res chain seq x y z
N CYS A 1 -11.68 -3.65 -12.19
CA CYS A 1 -11.71 -4.67 -11.13
C CYS A 1 -12.90 -5.57 -11.42
N SER A 2 -12.81 -6.88 -11.20
CA SER A 2 -13.93 -7.79 -11.52
C SER A 2 -14.46 -8.50 -10.28
N ASP A 3 -13.58 -8.92 -9.38
CA ASP A 3 -13.87 -9.66 -8.15
C ASP A 3 -13.76 -8.81 -6.87
N GLY A 4 -13.32 -7.56 -7.01
CA GLY A 4 -13.09 -6.64 -5.90
C GLY A 4 -11.94 -7.04 -4.98
N ALA A 5 -11.02 -7.91 -5.41
CA ALA A 5 -9.97 -8.46 -4.54
C ALA A 5 -8.55 -8.10 -5.01
N GLY A 6 -8.19 -8.42 -6.27
CA GLY A 6 -6.83 -8.18 -6.78
C GLY A 6 -6.49 -6.68 -6.91
N ARG A 7 -6.96 -6.03 -7.99
CA ARG A 7 -6.70 -4.60 -8.23
C ARG A 7 -7.28 -3.69 -7.14
N SER A 8 -8.48 -4.01 -6.64
CA SER A 8 -9.10 -3.24 -5.55
C SER A 8 -8.29 -3.36 -4.26
N GLY A 9 -7.84 -4.56 -3.88
CA GLY A 9 -7.00 -4.73 -2.70
C GLY A 9 -5.63 -4.08 -2.85
N THR A 10 -5.09 -4.05 -4.07
CA THR A 10 -3.82 -3.35 -4.37
C THR A 10 -3.96 -1.84 -4.11
N TYR A 11 -5.04 -1.25 -4.62
CA TYR A 11 -5.32 0.17 -4.42
C TYR A 11 -5.54 0.52 -2.94
N ILE A 12 -6.33 -0.29 -2.23
CA ILE A 12 -6.59 -0.09 -0.79
C ILE A 12 -5.30 -0.24 0.03
N LEU A 13 -4.43 -1.22 -0.30
CA LEU A 13 -3.16 -1.40 0.38
C LEU A 13 -2.27 -0.15 0.25
N ILE A 14 -2.13 0.40 -0.96
CA ILE A 14 -1.35 1.62 -1.21
C ILE A 14 -1.93 2.78 -0.39
N ASP A 15 -3.24 3.02 -0.47
CA ASP A 15 -3.89 4.11 0.24
C ASP A 15 -3.73 4.00 1.77
N MET A 16 -3.92 2.81 2.34
CA MET A 16 -3.74 2.59 3.79
C MET A 16 -2.32 2.88 4.26
N VAL A 17 -1.33 2.47 3.48
CA VAL A 17 0.09 2.69 3.80
C VAL A 17 0.43 4.18 3.72
N LEU A 18 0.07 4.85 2.62
CA LEU A 18 0.32 6.29 2.46
C LEU A 18 -0.41 7.13 3.51
N ASN A 19 -1.65 6.78 3.85
CA ASN A 19 -2.42 7.47 4.90
C ASN A 19 -1.77 7.34 6.28
N ARG A 20 -1.12 6.21 6.58
CA ARG A 20 -0.37 6.03 7.83
C ARG A 20 0.90 6.89 7.83
N LEU A 21 1.63 6.97 6.71
CA LEU A 21 2.80 7.84 6.58
C LEU A 21 2.42 9.32 6.72
N ALA A 22 1.34 9.75 6.07
CA ALA A 22 0.83 11.11 6.17
C ALA A 22 0.43 11.50 7.60
N LYS A 23 0.03 10.52 8.43
CA LYS A 23 -0.27 10.69 9.86
C LYS A 23 0.98 10.64 10.76
N GLY A 24 2.18 10.55 10.18
CA GLY A 24 3.45 10.60 10.90
C GLY A 24 3.99 9.24 11.34
N ALA A 25 3.48 8.12 10.79
CA ALA A 25 4.10 6.82 11.02
C ALA A 25 5.52 6.81 10.45
N LYS A 26 6.52 6.51 11.29
CA LYS A 26 7.93 6.44 10.88
C LYS A 26 8.30 5.11 10.23
N GLU A 27 7.59 4.05 10.59
CA GLU A 27 7.79 2.70 10.09
C GLU A 27 6.45 2.10 9.70
N ILE A 28 6.40 1.45 8.54
CA ILE A 28 5.22 0.70 8.08
C ILE A 28 5.65 -0.65 7.56
N ASP A 29 5.05 -1.69 8.14
CA ASP A 29 5.08 -3.03 7.60
C ASP A 29 3.94 -3.21 6.60
N ILE A 30 4.30 -3.18 5.31
CA ILE A 30 3.35 -3.35 4.20
C ILE A 30 2.84 -4.79 4.13
N ALA A 31 3.66 -5.78 4.50
CA ALA A 31 3.25 -7.18 4.53
C ALA A 31 2.20 -7.41 5.63
N ALA A 32 2.44 -6.88 6.84
CA ALA A 32 1.45 -6.93 7.92
C ALA A 32 0.16 -6.18 7.55
N THR A 33 0.26 -5.07 6.80
CA THR A 33 -0.91 -4.34 6.30
C THR A 33 -1.70 -5.16 5.28
N LEU A 34 -1.01 -5.93 4.41
CA LEU A 34 -1.65 -6.86 3.49
C LEU A 34 -2.32 -8.04 4.23
N GLU A 35 -1.66 -8.62 5.22
CA GLU A 35 -2.25 -9.68 6.06
C GLU A 35 -3.51 -9.17 6.75
N HIS A 36 -3.46 -7.97 7.34
CA HIS A 36 -4.62 -7.33 7.93
C HIS A 36 -5.78 -7.14 6.93
N LEU A 37 -5.50 -6.78 5.67
CA LEU A 37 -6.53 -6.72 4.62
C LEU A 37 -7.11 -8.10 4.30
N ARG A 38 -6.28 -9.13 4.29
CA ARG A 38 -6.70 -10.51 4.03
C ARG A 38 -7.53 -11.10 5.16
N ASP A 39 -7.31 -10.65 6.40
CA ASP A 39 -8.17 -10.97 7.55
C ASP A 39 -9.59 -10.39 7.38
N GLN A 40 -9.72 -9.21 6.76
CA GLN A 40 -11.02 -8.58 6.50
C GLN A 40 -11.72 -9.17 5.26
N ARG A 41 -10.95 -9.51 4.23
CA ARG A 41 -11.46 -10.15 3.00
C ARG A 41 -10.38 -11.04 2.40
N ALA A 42 -10.66 -12.34 2.30
CA ALA A 42 -9.74 -13.27 1.68
C ALA A 42 -9.45 -12.89 0.21
N GLY A 43 -8.21 -13.12 -0.23
CA GLY A 43 -7.79 -12.91 -1.61
C GLY A 43 -7.48 -11.46 -1.99
N MET A 44 -7.41 -10.55 -1.03
CA MET A 44 -6.93 -9.18 -1.28
C MET A 44 -5.46 -9.22 -1.75
N VAL A 45 -5.17 -8.52 -2.86
CA VAL A 45 -3.90 -8.56 -3.61
C VAL A 45 -3.55 -10.01 -4.00
N GLN A 46 -3.88 -10.39 -5.23
CA GLN A 46 -3.90 -11.79 -5.66
C GLN A 46 -2.59 -12.28 -6.23
N THR A 47 -1.84 -11.39 -6.88
CA THR A 47 -0.62 -11.78 -7.60
C THR A 47 0.59 -11.09 -7.03
N LYS A 48 1.76 -11.69 -7.29
CA LYS A 48 3.04 -11.12 -6.88
C LYS A 48 3.28 -9.76 -7.52
N GLU A 49 2.93 -9.61 -8.79
CA GLU A 49 3.10 -8.36 -9.55
C GLU A 49 2.26 -7.23 -8.97
N GLN A 50 1.06 -7.52 -8.46
CA GLN A 50 0.22 -6.55 -7.75
C GLN A 50 0.89 -6.08 -6.44
N PHE A 51 1.50 -7.01 -5.71
CA PHE A 51 2.21 -6.67 -4.48
C PHE A 51 3.49 -5.87 -4.75
N GLU A 52 4.29 -6.28 -5.74
CA GLU A 52 5.49 -5.53 -6.18
C GLU A 52 5.14 -4.13 -6.69
N PHE A 53 4.03 -4.01 -7.42
CA PHE A 53 3.50 -2.71 -7.84
C PHE A 53 3.15 -1.83 -6.64
N ALA A 54 2.46 -2.37 -5.62
CA ALA A 54 2.13 -1.62 -4.42
C ALA A 54 3.37 -1.11 -3.67
N LEU A 55 4.41 -1.95 -3.54
CA LEU A 55 5.68 -1.56 -2.93
C LEU A 55 6.37 -0.43 -3.70
N THR A 56 6.43 -0.56 -5.03
CA THR A 56 7.03 0.46 -5.90
C THR A 56 6.27 1.78 -5.81
N ALA A 57 4.94 1.75 -5.91
CA ALA A 57 4.10 2.94 -5.83
C ALA A 57 4.25 3.68 -4.49
N VAL A 58 4.28 2.94 -3.37
CA VAL A 58 4.52 3.55 -2.05
C VAL A 58 5.91 4.19 -1.97
N ALA A 59 6.94 3.50 -2.45
CA ALA A 59 8.31 4.01 -2.41
C ALA A 59 8.48 5.30 -3.26
N GLU A 60 7.84 5.35 -4.44
CA GLU A 60 7.84 6.53 -5.31
C GLU A 60 7.16 7.72 -4.63
N GLU A 61 5.98 7.51 -4.03
CA GLU A 61 5.26 8.56 -3.32
C GLU A 61 6.03 9.09 -2.09
N VAL A 62 6.66 8.21 -1.31
CA VAL A 62 7.51 8.62 -0.19
C VAL A 62 8.69 9.47 -0.66
N ASN A 63 9.34 9.05 -1.74
CA ASN A 63 10.45 9.80 -2.34
C ASN A 63 9.98 11.18 -2.84
N ALA A 64 8.80 11.25 -3.46
CA ALA A 64 8.20 12.50 -3.92
C ALA A 64 7.90 13.45 -2.74
N ILE A 65 7.32 12.93 -1.65
CA ILE A 65 7.04 13.70 -0.43
C ILE A 65 8.33 14.25 0.18
N LEU A 66 9.37 13.41 0.33
CA LEU A 66 10.65 13.81 0.90
C LEU A 66 11.34 14.92 0.07
N LYS A 67 11.22 14.86 -1.27
CA LYS A 67 11.74 15.89 -2.17
C LYS A 67 10.96 17.21 -2.11
N ALA A 68 9.68 17.16 -1.77
CA ALA A 68 8.81 18.33 -1.69
C ALA A 68 8.94 19.09 -0.35
N LEU A 69 9.55 18.48 0.67
CA LEU A 69 9.81 19.16 1.95
C LEU A 69 10.90 20.24 1.76
N PRO A 70 10.66 21.49 2.19
CA PRO A 70 11.69 22.52 2.18
C PRO A 70 12.85 22.08 3.08
N GLN A 71 14.07 22.11 2.53
CA GLN A 71 15.32 21.79 3.24
C GLN A 71 15.67 22.87 4.26
#